data_AF-A0A7M3XT27-F1
#
_entry.id   AF-A0A7M3XT27-F1
#
_cell.length_a   1.000
_cell.length_b   1.000
_cell.length_c   1.000
_cell.angle_alpha   90.00
_cell.angle_beta   90.00
_cell.angle_gamma   90.00
#
_symmetry.space_group_name_H-M   'P 1'
#
loop_
_entity.id
_entity.type
_entity.pdbx_description
1 polymer ?
#
loop_
_entity_poly.entity_id
_entity_poly.type
_entity_poly.pdbx_seq_one_letter_code
_entity_poly.pdbx_strand_id
1 'polypeptide(L)'
;MIDVSGGVVCLSSPRVRRLNDEPIDDSGEFVLYWMTSVRRYYYNSAMDRAIELCQELGKPLLVVECISVRHEYSSERVLTFVAQGMVDNISIFSDNGITYLPWIENHLDSGDGMLKKLSTKACAVIIDDYPTYLPRWVMERASKTCKVSVEAVDSNGIIPMSYADKAHKTAYSFRKHVQKSLYGALSTVPNENPMSGISSDLAMDMSRLDDIIKELDIEFPPLEWIWRVAEGGSVGKKAMEPLAIDHEVYPVDSMKGGYFEAVSRLGRFLEKRLQNYSEGRNDADNPAVSGLSPWLHFGHISSFRIVKEVL
;
A
#
# COMPACT_ATOMS: atom_id res chain seq x y z
N MET A 1 -13.69 -25.68 -8.02
CA MET A 1 -13.62 -24.44 -7.23
C MET A 1 -12.54 -24.64 -6.20
N ILE A 2 -11.40 -23.97 -6.34
CA ILE A 2 -10.42 -23.87 -5.26
C ILE A 2 -11.05 -22.89 -4.27
N ASP A 3 -11.26 -23.32 -3.03
CA ASP A 3 -11.71 -22.42 -1.97
C ASP A 3 -10.59 -21.41 -1.70
N VAL A 4 -10.88 -20.13 -1.94
CA VAL A 4 -9.93 -19.01 -1.78
C VAL A 4 -10.36 -18.11 -0.62
N SER A 5 -11.06 -18.67 0.38
CA SER A 5 -11.29 -17.98 1.64
C SER A 5 -9.95 -17.51 2.22
N GLY A 6 -9.83 -16.21 2.50
CA GLY A 6 -8.57 -15.57 2.89
C GLY A 6 -7.88 -16.28 4.05
N GLY A 7 -6.55 -16.37 3.97
CA GLY A 7 -5.73 -16.98 5.01
C GLY A 7 -5.44 -16.01 6.14
N VAL A 8 -5.35 -16.51 7.37
CA VAL A 8 -4.83 -15.74 8.51
C VAL A 8 -3.36 -15.41 8.25
N VAL A 9 -3.00 -14.13 8.24
CA VAL A 9 -1.62 -13.67 8.04
C VAL A 9 -0.95 -13.45 9.39
N CYS A 10 -0.45 -14.54 9.99
CA CYS A 10 0.28 -14.48 11.26
C CYS A 10 1.80 -14.46 11.08
N LEU A 11 2.57 -14.32 12.16
CA LEU A 11 4.04 -14.30 12.12
C LEU A 11 4.65 -15.55 11.43
N SER A 12 3.95 -16.69 11.44
CA SER A 12 4.38 -17.91 10.74
C SER A 12 4.08 -17.92 9.23
N SER A 13 3.29 -16.95 8.76
CA SER A 13 3.01 -16.78 7.34
C SER A 13 4.30 -16.49 6.58
N PRO A 14 4.51 -17.11 5.41
CA PRO A 14 5.68 -16.82 4.58
C PRO A 14 5.68 -15.39 4.03
N ARG A 15 4.60 -14.63 4.21
CA ARG A 15 4.53 -13.22 3.83
C ARG A 15 5.08 -12.27 4.89
N VAL A 16 5.27 -12.73 6.12
CA VAL A 16 5.70 -11.89 7.23
C VAL A 16 7.18 -12.13 7.50
N ARG A 17 7.93 -11.04 7.60
CA ARG A 17 9.37 -11.06 7.91
C ARG A 17 9.67 -10.05 9.01
N ARG A 18 10.08 -10.56 10.17
CA ARG A 18 10.55 -9.72 11.26
C ARG A 18 11.86 -9.02 10.86
N LEU A 19 11.95 -7.71 11.12
CA LEU A 19 13.08 -6.89 10.71
C LEU A 19 14.06 -6.55 11.85
N ASN A 20 13.62 -6.65 13.09
CA ASN A 20 14.42 -6.37 14.28
C ASN A 20 14.07 -7.34 15.44
N ASP A 21 14.91 -7.38 16.46
CA ASP A 21 14.70 -8.24 17.64
C ASP A 21 13.97 -7.53 18.79
N GLU A 22 13.52 -6.29 18.58
CA GLU A 22 12.77 -5.51 19.58
C GLU A 22 11.40 -6.17 19.85
N PRO A 23 10.92 -6.20 21.10
CA PRO A 23 9.63 -6.81 21.44
C PRO A 23 8.44 -5.95 21.01
N ILE A 24 7.24 -6.54 21.02
CA ILE A 24 6.00 -5.78 21.02
C ILE A 24 5.90 -5.02 22.36
N ASP A 25 5.47 -3.76 22.32
CA ASP A 25 5.25 -2.93 23.50
C ASP A 25 3.75 -2.84 23.82
N ASP A 26 3.28 -3.64 24.78
CA ASP A 26 1.87 -3.68 25.20
C ASP A 26 1.38 -2.33 25.80
N SER A 27 2.31 -1.48 26.23
CA SER A 27 2.00 -0.15 26.75
C SER A 27 1.75 0.90 25.67
N GLY A 28 2.07 0.58 24.41
CA GLY A 28 1.78 1.42 23.25
C GLY A 28 0.29 1.71 23.08
N GLU A 29 -0.02 2.76 22.33
CA GLU A 29 -1.37 3.31 22.19
C GLU A 29 -2.11 2.75 20.96
N PHE A 30 -1.38 2.27 19.95
CA PHE A 30 -1.91 1.77 18.68
C PHE A 30 -0.93 0.80 18.00
N VAL A 31 -1.42 -0.01 17.05
CA VAL A 31 -0.55 -0.67 16.06
C VAL A 31 -0.36 0.29 14.89
N LEU A 32 0.88 0.48 14.43
CA LEU A 32 1.19 1.37 13.31
C LEU A 32 1.38 0.56 12.03
N TYR A 33 0.57 0.80 11.00
CA TYR A 33 0.86 0.35 9.64
C TYR A 33 1.43 1.50 8.81
N TRP A 34 2.72 1.39 8.49
CA TRP A 34 3.43 2.33 7.63
C TRP A 34 3.35 1.89 6.16
N MET A 35 2.34 2.41 5.46
CA MET A 35 2.02 2.06 4.08
C MET A 35 2.91 2.86 3.10
N THR A 36 3.60 2.17 2.19
CA THR A 36 4.59 2.79 1.29
C THR A 36 4.48 2.39 -0.18
N SER A 37 4.16 1.13 -0.47
CA SER A 37 4.10 0.57 -1.83
C SER A 37 2.78 -0.11 -2.15
N VAL A 38 2.07 -0.59 -1.12
CA VAL A 38 0.82 -1.35 -1.25
C VAL A 38 -0.33 -0.41 -0.88
N ARG A 39 -0.56 0.61 -1.71
CA ARG A 39 -1.48 1.74 -1.43
C ARG A 39 -2.95 1.38 -1.67
N ARG A 40 -3.43 0.35 -0.96
CA ARG A 40 -4.81 -0.13 -1.04
C ARG A 40 -5.22 -0.84 0.24
N TYR A 41 -6.53 -0.84 0.46
CA TYR A 41 -7.19 -1.60 1.52
C TYR A 41 -7.38 -3.10 1.15
N TYR A 42 -7.98 -3.37 -0.01
CA TYR A 42 -8.39 -4.72 -0.40
C TYR A 42 -7.20 -5.61 -0.81
N TYR A 43 -7.25 -6.90 -0.44
CA TYR A 43 -6.20 -7.88 -0.73
C TYR A 43 -4.80 -7.38 -0.34
N ASN A 44 -4.67 -6.98 0.92
CA ASN A 44 -3.44 -6.46 1.49
C ASN A 44 -3.05 -7.28 2.74
N SER A 45 -2.05 -8.14 2.60
CA SER A 45 -1.53 -8.97 3.69
C SER A 45 -0.99 -8.16 4.87
N ALA A 46 -0.45 -6.95 4.61
CA ALA A 46 0.03 -6.06 5.66
C ALA A 46 -1.14 -5.52 6.50
N MET A 47 -2.28 -5.24 5.87
CA MET A 47 -3.53 -4.92 6.58
C MET A 47 -4.00 -6.09 7.42
N ASP A 48 -4.06 -7.30 6.85
CA ASP A 48 -4.47 -8.51 7.58
C ASP A 48 -3.61 -8.71 8.84
N ARG A 49 -2.28 -8.58 8.71
CA ARG A 49 -1.36 -8.71 9.84
C ARG A 49 -1.52 -7.60 10.88
N ALA A 50 -1.68 -6.35 10.45
CA ALA A 50 -1.87 -5.23 11.37
C ALA A 50 -3.16 -5.37 12.17
N ILE A 51 -4.24 -5.79 11.52
CA ILE A 51 -5.55 -6.05 12.14
C ILE A 51 -5.48 -7.21 13.13
N GLU A 52 -4.80 -8.31 12.78
CA GLU A 52 -4.59 -9.43 13.71
C GLU A 52 -3.90 -8.96 15.00
N LEU A 53 -2.81 -8.18 14.90
CA LEU A 53 -2.14 -7.60 16.07
C LEU A 53 -3.06 -6.68 16.87
N CYS A 54 -3.89 -5.85 16.21
CA CYS A 54 -4.87 -5.02 16.89
C CYS A 54 -5.87 -5.84 17.71
N GLN A 55 -6.35 -6.96 17.16
CA GLN A 55 -7.27 -7.86 17.85
C GLN A 55 -6.59 -8.57 19.03
N GLU A 56 -5.36 -9.04 18.86
CA GLU A 56 -4.57 -9.69 19.92
C GLU A 56 -4.28 -8.73 21.09
N LEU A 57 -3.95 -7.47 20.78
CA LEU A 57 -3.56 -6.47 21.78
C LEU A 57 -4.73 -5.65 22.34
N GLY A 58 -5.91 -5.71 21.69
CA GLY A 58 -7.04 -4.84 22.00
C GLY A 58 -6.73 -3.36 21.77
N LYS A 59 -6.00 -3.03 20.69
CA LYS A 59 -5.51 -1.67 20.37
C LYS A 59 -6.05 -1.21 19.01
N PRO A 60 -6.26 0.10 18.81
CA PRO A 60 -6.67 0.63 17.52
C PRO A 60 -5.55 0.53 16.48
N LEU A 61 -5.92 0.68 15.21
CA LEU A 61 -5.01 0.68 14.06
C LEU A 61 -4.82 2.11 13.53
N LEU A 62 -3.56 2.55 13.47
CA LEU A 62 -3.18 3.76 12.75
C LEU A 62 -2.48 3.38 11.44
N VAL A 63 -3.11 3.72 10.32
CA VAL A 63 -2.48 3.59 8.99
C VAL A 63 -1.94 4.95 8.57
N VAL A 64 -0.65 5.01 8.23
CA VAL A 64 -0.03 6.20 7.65
C VAL A 64 0.48 5.86 6.26
N GLU A 65 -0.12 6.48 5.24
CA GLU A 65 0.32 6.32 3.85
C GLU A 65 1.26 7.46 3.47
N CYS A 66 2.54 7.14 3.27
CA CYS A 66 3.58 8.15 3.06
C CYS A 66 4.08 8.14 1.62
N ILE A 67 4.23 9.32 1.01
CA ILE A 67 4.97 9.51 -0.23
C ILE A 67 5.97 10.66 -0.10
N SER A 68 7.23 10.37 -0.46
CA SER A 68 8.28 11.38 -0.57
C SER A 68 8.29 11.96 -1.98
N VAL A 69 8.61 13.24 -2.08
CA VAL A 69 8.79 13.97 -3.35
C VAL A 69 10.28 14.24 -3.66
N ARG A 70 11.21 13.66 -2.90
CA ARG A 70 12.67 13.85 -3.06
C ARG A 70 13.28 13.02 -4.17
N HIS A 71 12.51 12.15 -4.81
CA HIS A 71 13.08 11.21 -5.77
C HIS A 71 13.21 11.83 -7.16
N GLU A 72 14.20 11.37 -7.93
CA GLU A 72 14.57 11.93 -9.25
C GLU A 72 13.37 12.07 -10.21
N TYR A 73 12.44 11.10 -10.16
CA TYR A 73 11.26 11.07 -11.05
C TYR A 73 9.99 11.67 -10.43
N SER A 74 10.11 12.46 -9.36
CA SER A 74 8.95 13.12 -8.73
C SER A 74 8.41 14.15 -9.70
N SER A 75 7.13 14.05 -10.03
CA SER A 75 6.48 14.92 -11.01
C SER A 75 5.04 15.17 -10.64
N GLU A 76 4.44 16.22 -11.22
CA GLU A 76 3.01 16.49 -11.06
C GLU A 76 2.16 15.27 -11.42
N ARG A 77 2.55 14.52 -12.46
CA ARG A 77 1.90 13.28 -12.87
C ARG A 77 1.86 12.23 -11.77
N VAL A 78 3.01 11.88 -11.22
CA VAL A 78 3.13 10.83 -10.20
C VAL A 78 2.37 11.26 -8.95
N LEU A 79 2.56 12.50 -8.53
CA LEU A 79 1.98 13.00 -7.30
C LEU A 79 0.45 13.08 -7.39
N THR A 80 -0.09 13.60 -8.49
CA THR A 80 -1.54 13.64 -8.74
C THR A 80 -2.12 12.22 -8.75
N PHE A 81 -1.45 11.27 -9.41
CA PHE A 81 -1.92 9.88 -9.49
C PHE A 81 -1.98 9.22 -8.11
N VAL A 82 -0.96 9.43 -7.26
CA VAL A 82 -0.96 8.87 -5.90
C VAL A 82 -1.96 9.58 -5.00
N ALA A 83 -2.06 10.91 -5.05
CA ALA A 83 -3.02 11.68 -4.27
C ALA A 83 -4.48 11.28 -4.59
N GLN A 84 -4.79 10.96 -5.85
CA GLN A 84 -6.08 10.40 -6.23
C GLN A 84 -6.37 9.06 -5.54
N GLY A 85 -5.36 8.21 -5.33
CA GLY A 85 -5.51 7.00 -4.54
C GLY A 85 -5.63 7.24 -3.04
N MET A 86 -4.92 8.23 -2.51
CA MET A 86 -5.11 8.64 -1.12
C MET A 86 -6.54 9.12 -0.85
N VAL A 87 -7.16 9.84 -1.79
CA VAL A 87 -8.56 10.27 -1.71
C VAL A 87 -9.52 9.08 -1.63
N ASP A 88 -9.33 8.05 -2.48
CA ASP A 88 -10.11 6.81 -2.40
C ASP A 88 -9.91 6.14 -1.02
N ASN A 89 -8.66 6.06 -0.54
CA ASN A 89 -8.33 5.45 0.74
C ASN A 89 -8.97 6.19 1.93
N ILE A 90 -9.04 7.53 1.93
CA ILE A 90 -9.73 8.29 3.01
C ILE A 90 -11.16 7.77 3.21
N SER A 91 -11.92 7.61 2.14
CA SER A 91 -13.29 7.05 2.20
C SER A 91 -13.26 5.61 2.66
N ILE A 92 -12.46 4.76 2.00
CA ILE A 92 -12.45 3.31 2.25
C ILE A 92 -12.09 3.00 3.71
N PHE A 93 -11.04 3.63 4.26
CA PHE A 93 -10.63 3.39 5.64
C PHE A 93 -11.66 3.92 6.64
N SER A 94 -12.23 5.11 6.41
CA SER A 94 -13.29 5.65 7.25
C SER A 94 -14.52 4.74 7.29
N ASP A 95 -14.94 4.21 6.15
CA ASP A 95 -16.11 3.32 6.04
C ASP A 95 -15.88 1.95 6.72
N ASN A 96 -14.62 1.60 7.01
CA ASN A 96 -14.24 0.33 7.64
C ASN A 96 -13.69 0.49 9.06
N GLY A 97 -13.94 1.64 9.71
CA GLY A 97 -13.58 1.84 11.13
C GLY A 97 -12.08 1.74 11.40
N ILE A 98 -11.27 2.35 10.54
CA ILE A 98 -9.81 2.38 10.69
C ILE A 98 -9.32 3.82 10.50
N THR A 99 -8.43 4.26 11.39
CA THR A 99 -7.83 5.59 11.27
C THR A 99 -6.72 5.58 10.22
N TYR A 100 -6.88 6.44 9.21
CA TYR A 100 -5.97 6.56 8.08
C TYR A 100 -5.51 8.01 7.92
N LEU A 101 -4.19 8.22 7.87
CA LEU A 101 -3.56 9.52 7.66
C LEU A 101 -2.72 9.49 6.38
N PRO A 102 -3.15 10.16 5.30
CA PRO A 102 -2.31 10.36 4.14
C PRO A 102 -1.26 11.43 4.42
N TRP A 103 -0.03 11.17 4.04
CA TRP A 103 1.07 12.11 4.17
C TRP A 103 1.87 12.20 2.87
N ILE A 104 2.00 13.42 2.38
CA ILE A 104 2.81 13.78 1.22
C ILE A 104 3.87 14.75 1.73
N GLU A 105 5.13 14.44 1.46
CA GLU A 105 6.23 15.34 1.77
C GLU A 105 6.02 16.70 1.10
N ASN A 106 6.18 17.77 1.89
CA ASN A 106 5.96 19.13 1.43
C ASN A 106 6.89 20.10 2.17
N HIS A 107 6.72 21.40 1.93
CA HIS A 107 7.58 22.43 2.50
C HIS A 107 7.34 22.68 4.01
N LEU A 108 6.24 22.19 4.57
CA LEU A 108 5.92 22.28 6.00
C LEU A 108 6.61 21.15 6.77
N ASP A 109 6.54 19.92 6.26
CA ASP A 109 7.11 18.75 6.90
C ASP A 109 7.90 17.88 5.91
N SER A 110 9.15 17.64 6.29
CA SER A 110 10.13 16.88 5.51
C SER A 110 10.00 15.36 5.70
N GLY A 111 9.21 14.93 6.69
CA GLY A 111 9.02 13.54 7.11
C GLY A 111 10.16 12.98 7.94
N ASP A 112 11.21 13.77 8.18
CA ASP A 112 12.44 13.27 8.79
C ASP A 112 12.20 12.80 10.23
N GLY A 113 12.33 11.49 10.43
CA GLY A 113 12.13 10.86 11.73
C GLY A 113 10.66 10.67 12.13
N MET A 114 9.68 10.98 11.28
CA MET A 114 8.26 10.80 11.58
C MET A 114 7.93 9.36 11.99
N LEU A 115 8.37 8.36 11.21
CA LEU A 115 8.19 6.95 11.54
C LEU A 115 8.83 6.60 12.90
N LYS A 116 10.04 7.11 13.17
CA LYS A 116 10.71 6.88 14.45
C LYS A 116 9.89 7.48 15.60
N LYS A 117 9.42 8.73 15.46
CA LYS A 117 8.61 9.43 16.46
C LYS A 117 7.31 8.66 16.75
N LEU A 118 6.52 8.32 15.72
CA LEU A 118 5.28 7.55 15.87
C LEU A 118 5.54 6.17 16.48
N SER A 119 6.64 5.50 16.12
CA SER A 119 6.98 4.19 16.68
C SER A 119 7.21 4.22 18.20
N THR A 120 7.49 5.39 18.80
CA THR A 120 7.63 5.51 20.27
C THR A 120 6.29 5.43 21.02
N LYS A 121 5.18 5.56 20.30
CA LYS A 121 3.81 5.46 20.84
C LYS A 121 3.08 4.21 20.34
N ALA A 122 3.68 3.46 19.43
CA ALA A 122 3.07 2.27 18.83
C ALA A 122 3.42 1.01 19.62
N CYS A 123 2.54 0.02 19.64
CA CYS A 123 2.84 -1.31 20.17
C CYS A 123 3.78 -2.10 19.27
N ALA A 124 3.58 -1.97 17.96
CA ALA A 124 4.36 -2.61 16.92
C ALA A 124 4.21 -1.81 15.62
N VAL A 125 5.15 -2.01 14.69
CA VAL A 125 5.13 -1.41 13.36
C VAL A 125 5.02 -2.50 12.31
N ILE A 126 3.98 -2.42 11.49
CA ILE A 126 3.85 -3.14 10.23
C ILE A 126 4.30 -2.24 9.09
N ILE A 127 5.06 -2.77 8.14
CA ILE A 127 5.52 -2.06 6.95
C ILE A 127 5.47 -2.97 5.72
N ASP A 128 5.30 -2.40 4.53
CA ASP A 128 5.31 -3.20 3.30
C ASP A 128 6.69 -3.85 3.06
N ASP A 129 6.74 -5.16 2.81
CA ASP A 129 7.95 -5.83 2.33
C ASP A 129 8.10 -5.56 0.83
N TYR A 130 8.90 -4.55 0.46
CA TYR A 130 9.13 -4.18 -0.94
C TYR A 130 10.64 -4.22 -1.28
N PRO A 131 11.07 -4.91 -2.34
CA PRO A 131 12.47 -5.30 -2.51
C PRO A 131 13.37 -4.21 -3.12
N THR A 132 12.83 -3.06 -3.54
CA THR A 132 13.56 -2.05 -4.31
C THR A 132 13.23 -0.61 -3.91
N TYR A 133 14.05 0.32 -4.37
CA TYR A 133 13.83 1.77 -4.31
C TYR A 133 13.58 2.32 -2.89
N LEU A 134 12.86 3.44 -2.79
CA LEU A 134 12.55 4.12 -1.53
C LEU A 134 11.82 3.24 -0.51
N PRO A 135 10.79 2.44 -0.85
CA PRO A 135 10.13 1.57 0.14
C PRO A 135 11.12 0.63 0.86
N ARG A 136 12.07 0.04 0.11
CA ARG A 136 13.12 -0.77 0.72
C ARG A 136 14.00 0.04 1.67
N TRP A 137 14.40 1.24 1.27
CA TRP A 137 15.23 2.10 2.11
C TRP A 137 14.50 2.49 3.42
N VAL A 138 13.20 2.83 3.34
CA VAL A 138 12.37 3.14 4.50
C VAL A 138 12.29 1.92 5.44
N MET A 139 12.03 0.73 4.88
CA MET A 139 11.99 -0.53 5.62
C MET A 139 13.32 -0.83 6.34
N GLU A 140 14.45 -0.69 5.65
CA GLU A 140 15.80 -0.90 6.22
C GLU A 140 16.17 0.16 7.28
N ARG A 141 15.56 1.34 7.24
CA ARG A 141 15.73 2.38 8.26
C ARG A 141 14.85 2.10 9.47
N ALA A 142 13.60 1.72 9.25
CA ALA A 142 12.64 1.37 10.29
C ALA A 142 13.21 0.30 11.24
N SER A 143 13.84 -0.74 10.67
CA SER A 143 14.44 -1.83 11.44
C SER A 143 15.57 -1.40 12.39
N LYS A 144 16.22 -0.27 12.11
CA LYS A 144 17.33 0.27 12.92
C LYS A 144 16.88 1.34 13.91
N THR A 145 15.83 2.09 13.56
CA THR A 145 15.43 3.28 14.33
C THR A 145 14.27 3.04 15.28
N CYS A 146 13.36 2.11 14.98
CA CYS A 146 12.21 1.81 15.83
C CYS A 146 12.64 0.95 17.02
N LYS A 147 12.02 1.20 18.18
CA LYS A 147 12.30 0.51 19.46
C LYS A 147 11.19 -0.44 19.91
N VAL A 148 10.36 -0.83 18.95
CA VAL A 148 9.30 -1.83 19.06
C VAL A 148 9.44 -2.80 17.91
N SER A 149 8.72 -3.94 17.97
CA SER A 149 8.70 -4.94 16.90
C SER A 149 8.38 -4.29 15.55
N VAL A 150 9.21 -4.56 14.54
CA VAL A 150 8.96 -4.16 13.16
C VAL A 150 8.86 -5.41 12.28
N GLU A 151 7.72 -5.54 11.59
CA GLU A 151 7.44 -6.64 10.67
C GLU A 151 7.21 -6.10 9.25
N ALA A 152 7.97 -6.61 8.29
CA ALA A 152 7.73 -6.38 6.87
C ALA A 152 6.75 -7.43 6.34
N VAL A 153 5.74 -7.01 5.58
CA VAL A 153 4.69 -7.91 5.09
C VAL A 153 4.52 -7.81 3.57
N ASP A 154 4.62 -8.95 2.88
CA ASP A 154 4.58 -9.06 1.42
C ASP A 154 3.15 -9.13 0.87
N SER A 155 2.72 -8.02 0.25
CA SER A 155 1.46 -7.90 -0.51
C SER A 155 1.69 -7.60 -2.00
N ASN A 156 2.88 -7.89 -2.54
CA ASN A 156 3.26 -7.50 -3.91
C ASN A 156 2.61 -8.38 -4.98
N GLY A 157 2.59 -9.69 -4.74
CA GLY A 157 2.29 -10.68 -5.75
C GLY A 157 1.66 -11.95 -5.20
N ILE A 158 1.27 -12.81 -6.15
CA ILE A 158 0.64 -14.10 -5.86
C ILE A 158 1.58 -14.99 -5.05
N ILE A 159 2.83 -15.12 -5.47
CA ILE A 159 3.83 -15.95 -4.80
C ILE A 159 4.55 -15.12 -3.74
N PRO A 160 4.57 -15.53 -2.46
CA PRO A 160 5.38 -14.89 -1.43
C PRO A 160 6.85 -14.79 -1.86
N MET A 161 7.46 -13.62 -1.70
CA MET A 161 8.87 -13.39 -2.07
C MET A 161 9.83 -14.34 -1.34
N SER A 162 9.50 -14.73 -0.11
CA SER A 162 10.27 -15.67 0.72
C SER A 162 10.38 -17.07 0.14
N TYR A 163 9.50 -17.47 -0.79
CA TYR A 163 9.56 -18.79 -1.42
C TYR A 163 10.72 -18.92 -2.40
N ALA A 164 11.23 -17.81 -2.93
CA ALA A 164 12.35 -17.83 -3.86
C ALA A 164 13.70 -17.81 -3.12
N ASP A 165 14.34 -18.98 -3.00
CA ASP A 165 15.67 -19.09 -2.38
C ASP A 165 16.78 -18.31 -3.13
N LYS A 166 16.59 -18.09 -4.43
CA LYS A 166 17.56 -17.43 -5.31
C LYS A 166 16.92 -16.79 -6.52
N ALA A 167 17.64 -15.85 -7.13
CA ALA A 167 17.26 -15.26 -8.40
C ALA A 167 17.20 -16.31 -9.52
N HIS A 168 16.07 -16.36 -10.23
CA HIS A 168 15.88 -17.21 -11.40
C HIS A 168 16.37 -16.49 -12.66
N LYS A 169 17.34 -17.09 -13.36
CA LYS A 169 17.99 -16.47 -14.55
C LYS A 169 17.12 -16.46 -15.81
N THR A 170 16.09 -17.30 -15.88
CA THR A 170 15.22 -17.42 -17.06
C THR A 170 13.75 -17.53 -16.67
N ALA A 171 12.87 -17.01 -17.52
CA ALA A 171 11.42 -17.15 -17.35
C ALA A 171 10.97 -18.62 -17.29
N TYR A 172 11.64 -19.52 -18.01
CA TYR A 172 11.37 -20.96 -17.93
C TYR A 172 11.63 -21.53 -16.53
N SER A 173 12.80 -21.23 -15.95
CA SER A 173 13.15 -21.69 -14.60
C SER A 173 12.24 -21.09 -13.54
N PHE A 174 11.90 -19.80 -13.68
CA PHE A 174 10.97 -19.12 -12.77
C PHE A 174 9.57 -19.71 -12.86
N ARG A 175 9.06 -19.99 -14.07
CA ARG A 175 7.74 -20.62 -14.26
C ARG A 175 7.62 -21.96 -13.54
N LYS A 176 8.66 -22.80 -13.61
CA LYS A 176 8.68 -24.07 -12.85
C LYS A 176 8.60 -23.85 -11.35
N HIS A 177 9.34 -22.85 -10.85
CA HIS A 177 9.30 -22.48 -9.43
C HIS A 177 7.90 -21.98 -9.01
N VAL A 178 7.29 -21.10 -9.80
CA VAL A 178 5.91 -20.62 -9.60
C VAL A 178 4.93 -21.80 -9.57
N GLN A 179 4.96 -22.67 -10.57
CA GLN A 179 4.05 -23.83 -10.65
C GLN A 179 4.19 -24.77 -9.46
N LYS A 180 5.41 -25.02 -8.99
CA LYS A 180 5.66 -25.86 -7.80
C LYS A 180 5.16 -25.20 -6.51
N SER A 181 5.28 -23.88 -6.42
CA SER A 181 4.98 -23.12 -5.20
C SER A 181 3.53 -22.61 -5.14
N LEU A 182 2.81 -22.67 -6.26
CA LEU A 182 1.46 -22.10 -6.40
C LEU A 182 0.49 -22.64 -5.36
N TYR A 183 0.51 -23.95 -5.10
CA TYR A 183 -0.39 -24.55 -4.12
C TYR A 183 -0.21 -23.95 -2.72
N GLY A 184 1.04 -23.85 -2.25
CA GLY A 184 1.34 -23.19 -0.96
C GLY A 184 1.06 -21.69 -0.99
N ALA A 185 1.28 -21.03 -2.13
CA ALA A 185 0.97 -19.61 -2.25
C ALA A 185 -0.54 -19.31 -2.16
N LEU A 186 -1.39 -20.22 -2.64
CA LEU A 186 -2.85 -20.06 -2.57
C LEU A 186 -3.38 -20.08 -1.13
N SER A 187 -2.70 -20.75 -0.19
CA SER A 187 -3.07 -20.69 1.24
C SER A 187 -2.59 -19.41 1.94
N THR A 188 -1.96 -18.50 1.21
CA THR A 188 -1.46 -17.23 1.73
C THR A 188 -2.18 -16.03 1.11
N VAL A 189 -3.30 -16.26 0.41
CA VAL A 189 -4.08 -15.20 -0.22
C VAL A 189 -4.62 -14.28 0.88
N PRO A 190 -4.36 -12.97 0.83
CA PRO A 190 -4.92 -12.04 1.80
C PRO A 190 -6.43 -11.94 1.68
N ASN A 191 -7.10 -11.48 2.73
CA ASN A 191 -8.54 -11.28 2.68
C ASN A 191 -8.90 -10.24 1.61
N GLU A 192 -10.02 -10.47 0.92
CA GLU A 192 -10.55 -9.50 -0.02
C GLU A 192 -10.86 -8.19 0.73
N ASN A 193 -11.66 -8.28 1.78
CA ASN A 193 -11.90 -7.22 2.76
C ASN A 193 -11.27 -7.63 4.10
N PRO A 194 -10.18 -6.97 4.55
CA PRO A 194 -9.50 -7.28 5.81
C PRO A 194 -10.36 -7.18 7.08
N MET A 195 -11.41 -6.35 7.09
CA MET A 195 -12.34 -6.24 8.23
C MET A 195 -13.55 -7.17 8.13
N SER A 196 -13.63 -8.02 7.11
CA SER A 196 -14.74 -8.96 6.94
C SER A 196 -14.85 -9.92 8.12
N GLY A 197 -15.99 -9.89 8.82
CA GLY A 197 -16.24 -10.74 9.99
C GLY A 197 -15.66 -10.19 11.30
N ILE A 198 -15.05 -9.01 11.27
CA ILE A 198 -14.55 -8.30 12.45
C ILE A 198 -15.61 -7.31 12.91
N SER A 199 -16.03 -7.42 14.17
CA SER A 199 -17.06 -6.56 14.77
C SER A 199 -16.49 -5.39 15.57
N SER A 200 -15.20 -5.44 15.93
CA SER A 200 -14.52 -4.37 16.66
C SER A 200 -14.23 -3.19 15.74
N ASP A 201 -14.57 -1.98 16.20
CA ASP A 201 -14.07 -0.74 15.61
C ASP A 201 -12.59 -0.58 15.99
N LEU A 202 -11.73 -0.38 15.00
CA LEU A 202 -10.28 -0.21 15.18
C LEU A 202 -9.86 1.26 15.01
N ALA A 203 -10.82 2.18 14.87
CA ALA A 203 -10.54 3.60 14.80
C ALA A 203 -9.97 4.10 16.13
N MET A 204 -9.03 5.01 16.03
CA MET A 204 -8.50 5.78 17.15
C MET A 204 -9.49 6.87 17.55
N ASP A 205 -9.50 7.21 18.84
CA ASP A 205 -10.08 8.46 19.30
C ASP A 205 -9.30 9.65 18.71
N MET A 206 -10.01 10.51 17.97
CA MET A 206 -9.38 11.61 17.23
C MET A 206 -8.78 12.68 18.15
N SER A 207 -9.39 12.91 19.32
CA SER A 207 -8.83 13.86 20.30
C SER A 207 -7.50 13.35 20.82
N ARG A 208 -7.40 12.04 21.13
CA ARG A 208 -6.14 11.45 21.58
C ARG A 208 -5.09 11.44 20.47
N LEU A 209 -5.48 11.16 19.23
CA LEU A 209 -4.56 11.22 18.10
C LEU A 209 -3.99 12.63 17.92
N ASP A 210 -4.82 13.67 18.01
CA ASP A 210 -4.37 15.06 17.93
C ASP A 210 -3.36 15.40 19.03
N ASP A 211 -3.56 14.89 20.25
CA ASP A 211 -2.61 15.06 21.35
C ASP A 211 -1.28 14.35 21.07
N ILE A 212 -1.31 13.11 20.56
CA ILE A 212 -0.10 12.36 20.17
C ILE A 212 0.68 13.10 19.08
N ILE A 213 0.01 13.62 18.06
CA ILE A 213 0.64 14.38 16.96
C ILE A 213 1.33 15.63 17.51
N LYS A 214 0.69 16.36 18.43
CA LYS A 214 1.27 17.53 19.10
C LYS A 214 2.45 17.16 20.01
N GLU A 215 2.31 16.10 20.81
CA GLU A 215 3.37 15.60 21.71
C GLU A 215 4.64 15.22 20.92
N LEU A 216 4.48 14.68 19.72
CA LEU A 216 5.56 14.23 18.86
C LEU A 216 6.09 15.31 17.90
N ASP A 217 5.46 16.49 17.87
CA ASP A 217 5.81 17.60 16.97
C ASP A 217 5.87 17.11 15.52
N ILE A 218 4.75 16.56 15.04
CA ILE A 218 4.58 16.05 13.68
C ILE A 218 3.56 16.93 12.97
N GLU A 219 3.85 17.33 11.73
CA GLU A 219 2.89 18.05 10.90
C GLU A 219 2.38 17.16 9.76
N PHE A 220 1.06 17.18 9.58
CA PHE A 220 0.40 16.56 8.43
C PHE A 220 -0.07 17.63 7.47
N PRO A 221 0.07 17.43 6.15
CA PRO A 221 -0.56 18.32 5.19
C PRO A 221 -2.08 18.33 5.41
N PRO A 222 -2.75 19.50 5.30
CA PRO A 222 -4.20 19.56 5.38
C PRO A 222 -4.82 18.62 4.35
N LEU A 223 -5.85 17.85 4.76
CA LEU A 223 -6.54 16.96 3.83
C LEU A 223 -7.03 17.72 2.59
N GLU A 224 -7.56 18.92 2.77
CA GLU A 224 -7.98 19.82 1.68
C GLU A 224 -6.89 20.03 0.63
N TRP A 225 -5.63 20.17 1.05
CA TRP A 225 -4.52 20.32 0.13
C TRP A 225 -4.29 19.03 -0.68
N ILE A 226 -4.40 17.86 -0.06
CA ILE A 226 -4.33 16.57 -0.78
C ILE A 226 -5.46 16.45 -1.81
N TRP A 227 -6.68 16.88 -1.47
CA TRP A 227 -7.80 16.93 -2.41
C TRP A 227 -7.49 17.82 -3.62
N ARG A 228 -6.91 19.01 -3.39
CA ARG A 228 -6.51 19.92 -4.47
C ARG A 228 -5.44 19.30 -5.36
N VAL A 229 -4.44 18.62 -4.80
CA VAL A 229 -3.43 17.86 -5.56
C VAL A 229 -4.10 16.78 -6.41
N ALA A 230 -5.04 16.02 -5.84
CA ALA A 230 -5.76 14.96 -6.52
C ALA A 230 -6.70 15.43 -7.65
N GLU A 231 -7.22 16.66 -7.55
CA GLU A 231 -8.09 17.27 -8.58
C GLU A 231 -7.37 17.43 -9.93
N GLY A 232 -6.06 17.67 -9.91
CA GLY A 232 -5.28 17.93 -11.11
C GLY A 232 -5.65 19.25 -11.78
N GLY A 233 -5.34 19.38 -13.08
CA GLY A 233 -5.60 20.61 -13.84
C GLY A 233 -4.99 21.86 -13.19
N SER A 234 -5.71 22.99 -13.27
CA SER A 234 -5.21 24.26 -12.72
C SER A 234 -5.19 24.31 -11.18
N VAL A 235 -6.04 23.52 -10.52
CA VAL A 235 -6.12 23.47 -9.05
C VAL A 235 -4.94 22.68 -8.49
N GLY A 236 -4.72 21.47 -9.00
CA GLY A 236 -3.58 20.64 -8.62
C GLY A 236 -2.25 21.32 -8.94
N LYS A 237 -2.13 21.95 -10.11
CA LYS A 237 -0.92 22.71 -10.47
C LYS A 237 -0.59 23.80 -9.44
N LYS A 238 -1.58 24.60 -9.03
CA LYS A 238 -1.38 25.64 -7.99
C LYS A 238 -1.02 25.03 -6.63
N ALA A 239 -1.63 23.90 -6.28
CA ALA A 239 -1.36 23.23 -5.01
C ALA A 239 0.08 22.67 -4.95
N MET A 240 0.60 22.20 -6.09
CA MET A 240 1.94 21.61 -6.21
C MET A 240 3.05 22.63 -6.51
N GLU A 241 2.74 23.87 -6.92
CA GLU A 241 3.71 24.92 -7.27
C GLU A 241 4.86 25.12 -6.26
N PRO A 242 4.66 25.00 -4.93
CA PRO A 242 5.76 25.13 -3.96
C PRO A 242 6.68 23.90 -3.84
N LEU A 243 6.32 22.77 -4.46
CA LEU A 243 7.06 21.51 -4.30
C LEU A 243 8.25 21.45 -5.26
N ALA A 244 9.36 20.89 -4.81
CA ALA A 244 10.54 20.68 -5.64
C ALA A 244 10.40 19.40 -6.50
N ILE A 245 9.46 19.41 -7.46
CA ILE A 245 9.17 18.31 -8.37
C ILE A 245 9.24 18.76 -9.84
N ASP A 246 9.22 17.81 -10.77
CA ASP A 246 9.13 18.10 -12.20
C ASP A 246 7.71 18.60 -12.57
N HIS A 247 7.65 19.88 -12.96
CA HIS A 247 6.44 20.59 -13.41
C HIS A 247 6.23 20.56 -14.93
N GLU A 248 7.14 19.94 -15.69
CA GLU A 248 6.99 19.73 -17.14
C GLU A 248 6.28 18.40 -17.45
N VAL A 249 6.24 17.47 -16.49
CA VAL A 249 5.55 16.18 -16.62
C VAL A 249 4.16 16.23 -15.99
N TYR A 250 3.19 16.67 -16.79
CA TYR A 250 1.81 16.87 -16.36
C TYR A 250 1.03 15.57 -16.07
N PRO A 251 0.00 15.64 -15.20
CA PRO A 251 -0.99 14.58 -15.04
C PRO A 251 -1.64 14.16 -16.36
N VAL A 252 -2.14 12.93 -16.40
CA VAL A 252 -2.83 12.39 -17.58
C VAL A 252 -4.31 12.26 -17.26
N ASP A 253 -5.14 13.10 -17.87
CA ASP A 253 -6.58 13.17 -17.58
C ASP A 253 -7.29 11.83 -17.77
N SER A 254 -6.85 11.04 -18.75
CA SER A 254 -7.44 9.72 -19.00
C SER A 254 -7.02 8.68 -17.97
N MET A 255 -5.96 8.88 -17.18
CA MET A 255 -5.38 7.90 -16.26
C MET A 255 -5.45 8.40 -14.81
N LYS A 256 -6.63 8.34 -14.23
CA LYS A 256 -6.85 8.66 -12.81
C LYS A 256 -6.30 7.56 -11.90
N GLY A 257 -5.62 7.94 -10.82
CA GLY A 257 -5.19 7.01 -9.78
C GLY A 257 -6.33 6.48 -8.92
N GLY A 258 -5.97 5.69 -7.92
CA GLY A 258 -6.88 5.10 -6.95
C GLY A 258 -7.47 3.75 -7.30
N TYR A 259 -8.06 3.14 -6.28
CA TYR A 259 -8.62 1.79 -6.32
C TYR A 259 -9.85 1.72 -7.23
N PHE A 260 -10.74 2.71 -7.17
CA PHE A 260 -11.99 2.67 -7.91
C PHE A 260 -11.78 2.73 -9.42
N GLU A 261 -10.87 3.60 -9.90
CA GLU A 261 -10.50 3.64 -11.32
C GLU A 261 -9.78 2.36 -11.75
N ALA A 262 -8.94 1.77 -10.88
CA ALA A 262 -8.27 0.51 -11.17
C ALA A 262 -9.26 -0.63 -11.43
N VAL A 263 -10.29 -0.77 -10.58
CA VAL A 263 -11.34 -1.78 -10.72
C VAL A 263 -12.18 -1.52 -11.98
N SER A 264 -12.56 -0.26 -12.24
CA SER A 264 -13.26 0.13 -13.47
C SER A 264 -12.46 -0.24 -14.74
N ARG A 265 -11.14 -0.05 -14.72
CA ARG A 265 -10.25 -0.44 -15.82
C ARG A 265 -10.12 -1.94 -15.99
N LEU A 266 -10.04 -2.68 -14.88
CA LEU A 266 -10.07 -4.13 -14.92
C LEU A 266 -11.36 -4.62 -15.57
N GLY A 267 -12.52 -4.11 -15.16
CA GLY A 267 -13.81 -4.44 -15.78
C GLY A 267 -13.84 -4.18 -17.29
N ARG A 268 -13.37 -3.00 -17.74
CA ARG A 268 -13.26 -2.68 -19.17
C ARG A 268 -12.32 -3.61 -19.93
N PHE A 269 -11.22 -4.04 -19.32
CA PHE A 269 -10.30 -4.99 -19.92
C PHE A 269 -10.96 -6.37 -20.10
N LEU A 270 -11.61 -6.88 -19.05
CA LEU A 270 -12.30 -8.17 -19.07
C LEU A 270 -13.41 -8.19 -20.14
N GLU A 271 -14.22 -7.14 -20.21
CA GLU A 271 -15.34 -7.04 -21.14
C GLU A 271 -14.88 -6.88 -22.60
N LYS A 272 -13.88 -6.03 -22.87
CA LYS A 272 -13.62 -5.53 -24.23
C LYS A 272 -12.35 -6.05 -24.87
N ARG A 273 -11.36 -6.50 -24.08
CA ARG A 273 -9.99 -6.70 -24.56
C ARG A 273 -9.43 -8.08 -24.25
N LEU A 274 -9.83 -8.71 -23.14
CA LEU A 274 -9.28 -10.00 -22.71
C LEU A 274 -9.42 -11.08 -23.79
N GLN A 275 -10.58 -11.16 -24.47
CA GLN A 275 -10.82 -12.13 -25.54
C GLN A 275 -9.78 -12.07 -26.68
N ASN A 276 -9.26 -10.87 -26.96
CA ASN A 276 -8.31 -10.63 -28.03
C ASN A 276 -6.88 -10.48 -27.51
N TYR A 277 -6.62 -10.71 -26.21
CA TYR A 277 -5.32 -10.46 -25.60
C TYR A 277 -4.21 -11.34 -26.19
N SER A 278 -4.49 -12.62 -26.48
CA SER A 278 -3.51 -13.56 -27.03
C SER A 278 -2.92 -13.08 -28.36
N GLU A 279 -3.77 -12.54 -29.23
CA GLU A 279 -3.44 -12.11 -30.58
C GLU A 279 -3.04 -10.62 -30.64
N GLY A 280 -3.72 -9.76 -29.88
CA GLY A 280 -3.60 -8.30 -29.95
C GLY A 280 -2.66 -7.65 -28.92
N ARG A 281 -2.03 -8.40 -28.01
CA ARG A 281 -1.12 -7.80 -26.99
C ARG A 281 0.16 -7.17 -27.55
N ASN A 282 0.54 -7.54 -28.78
CA ASN A 282 1.73 -7.02 -29.46
C ASN A 282 1.39 -5.94 -30.50
N ASP A 283 0.11 -5.63 -30.70
CA ASP A 283 -0.32 -4.55 -31.58
C ASP A 283 -0.18 -3.22 -30.84
N ALA A 284 0.69 -2.33 -31.33
CA ALA A 284 0.93 -1.03 -30.71
C ALA A 284 -0.17 -0.01 -31.05
N ASP A 285 -0.85 -0.17 -32.19
CA ASP A 285 -1.87 0.76 -32.68
C ASP A 285 -3.23 0.47 -32.01
N ASN A 286 -3.54 -0.81 -31.80
CA ASN A 286 -4.74 -1.24 -31.09
C ASN A 286 -4.44 -2.29 -30.01
N PRO A 287 -3.76 -1.89 -28.92
CA PRO A 287 -3.28 -2.84 -27.93
C PRO A 287 -4.44 -3.47 -27.15
N ALA A 288 -4.56 -4.79 -27.24
CA ALA A 288 -5.52 -5.57 -26.45
C ALA A 288 -5.12 -5.72 -24.97
N VAL A 289 -4.11 -4.96 -24.50
CA VAL A 289 -3.58 -5.04 -23.13
C VAL A 289 -4.50 -4.37 -22.11
N SER A 290 -4.35 -4.77 -20.84
CA SER A 290 -5.14 -4.23 -19.72
C SER A 290 -4.88 -2.76 -19.44
N GLY A 291 -3.64 -2.30 -19.67
CA GLY A 291 -3.21 -0.96 -19.28
C GLY A 291 -3.17 -0.74 -17.76
N LEU A 292 -3.20 -1.80 -16.95
CA LEU A 292 -3.25 -1.71 -15.48
C LEU A 292 -1.88 -1.46 -14.81
N SER A 293 -0.80 -1.33 -15.58
CA SER A 293 0.55 -1.24 -15.01
C SER A 293 0.76 -0.08 -14.03
N PRO A 294 0.19 1.13 -14.20
CA PRO A 294 0.36 2.19 -13.20
C PRO A 294 -0.33 1.87 -11.87
N TRP A 295 -1.53 1.27 -11.91
CA TRP A 295 -2.27 0.89 -10.70
C TRP A 295 -1.61 -0.30 -9.98
N LEU A 296 -0.98 -1.22 -10.71
CA LEU A 296 -0.14 -2.26 -10.11
C LEU A 296 1.14 -1.68 -9.50
N HIS A 297 1.79 -0.74 -10.20
CA HIS A 297 3.04 -0.11 -9.76
C HIS A 297 2.88 0.65 -8.45
N PHE A 298 1.82 1.47 -8.33
CA PHE A 298 1.53 2.23 -7.12
C PHE A 298 0.71 1.44 -6.10
N GLY A 299 0.40 0.17 -6.37
CA GLY A 299 -0.30 -0.70 -5.43
C GLY A 299 -1.79 -0.40 -5.24
N HIS A 300 -2.41 0.40 -6.11
CA HIS A 300 -3.85 0.72 -6.09
C HIS A 300 -4.75 -0.48 -6.40
N ILE A 301 -4.22 -1.55 -7.00
CA ILE A 301 -4.97 -2.81 -7.22
C ILE A 301 -4.08 -4.02 -6.95
N SER A 302 -4.69 -5.05 -6.37
CA SER A 302 -3.99 -6.31 -6.11
C SER A 302 -3.93 -7.20 -7.34
N SER A 303 -2.79 -7.87 -7.54
CA SER A 303 -2.68 -8.96 -8.51
C SER A 303 -3.63 -10.12 -8.18
N PHE A 304 -3.95 -10.36 -6.89
CA PHE A 304 -4.95 -11.36 -6.50
C PHE A 304 -6.33 -11.07 -7.07
N ARG A 305 -6.78 -9.81 -7.00
CA ARG A 305 -8.06 -9.40 -7.58
C ARG A 305 -8.07 -9.67 -9.08
N ILE A 306 -7.02 -9.24 -9.79
CA ILE A 306 -6.92 -9.44 -11.25
C ILE A 306 -6.98 -10.94 -11.58
N VAL A 307 -6.20 -11.78 -10.88
CA VAL A 307 -6.19 -13.22 -11.13
C VAL A 307 -7.55 -13.86 -10.84
N LYS A 308 -8.20 -13.47 -9.73
CA LYS A 308 -9.53 -13.97 -9.34
C LYS A 308 -10.61 -13.59 -10.36
N GLU A 309 -10.54 -12.40 -10.96
CA GLU A 309 -11.55 -11.95 -11.93
C GLU A 309 -11.29 -12.45 -13.36
N VAL A 310 -10.05 -12.87 -13.68
CA VAL A 310 -9.69 -13.43 -14.99
C VAL A 310 -9.95 -14.94 -15.07
N LEU A 311 -9.82 -15.68 -13.97
CA LEU A 311 -9.93 -17.14 -13.90
C LEU A 311 -11.31 -17.60 -13.43
#